data_AF-A2BUT8-F1
#
_entry.id   AF-A2BUT8-F1
#
_cell.length_a   1.000
_cell.length_b   1.000
_cell.length_c   1.000
_cell.angle_alpha   90.00
_cell.angle_beta   90.00
_cell.angle_gamma   90.00
#
_symmetry.space_group_name_H-M   'P 1'
#
loop_
_entity.id
_entity.type
_entity.pdbx_description
1 polymer ?
#
loop_
_entity_poly.entity_id
_entity_poly.type
_entity_poly.pdbx_seq_one_letter_code
_entity_poly.pdbx_strand_id
1 'polypeptide(L)'
;MTKNLITINEFIRKSLGEWKSIRSTHSLAFQEVENSSSRILIQELEINNKNVVELLEKSNLGFKPSVIAISISWQAISDWEMDQKIEKDKTILLFSPKDKNKGIVIRNKGYSESVIVSSEYLIDGNNNLNIKTVYSTTISEERICFLSTHIRSRFSVIRNLENNTVIQTSHASEIRNISTLRD
;
A
#
# COMPACT_ATOMS: atom_id res chain seq x y z
N MET A 1 8.54 -25.43 16.45
CA MET A 1 8.27 -25.49 15.00
C MET A 1 8.40 -24.08 14.44
N THR A 2 9.38 -23.83 13.57
CA THR A 2 9.57 -22.53 12.92
C THR A 2 8.42 -22.33 11.93
N LYS A 3 7.46 -21.45 12.25
CA LYS A 3 6.34 -21.13 11.35
C LYS A 3 6.92 -20.60 10.04
N ASN A 4 6.63 -21.27 8.92
CA ASN A 4 7.03 -20.74 7.61
C ASN A 4 6.22 -19.48 7.33
N LEU A 5 6.90 -18.34 7.31
CA LEU A 5 6.32 -17.07 6.91
C LEU A 5 5.99 -17.09 5.41
N ILE A 6 4.90 -16.44 5.05
CA ILE A 6 4.58 -16.23 3.64
C ILE A 6 5.59 -15.28 3.00
N THR A 7 5.87 -15.52 1.73
CA THR A 7 6.68 -14.64 0.89
C THR A 7 5.88 -13.40 0.51
N ILE A 8 6.58 -12.34 0.08
CA ILE A 8 5.90 -11.16 -0.48
C ILE A 8 5.07 -11.53 -1.72
N ASN A 9 5.53 -12.47 -2.56
CA ASN A 9 4.80 -12.90 -3.75
C ASN A 9 3.43 -13.50 -3.37
N GLU A 10 3.39 -14.37 -2.36
CA GLU A 10 2.13 -14.94 -1.86
C GLU A 10 1.21 -13.86 -1.26
N PHE A 11 1.76 -12.90 -0.51
CA PHE A 11 0.98 -11.78 0.02
C PHE A 11 0.36 -10.95 -1.11
N ILE A 12 1.12 -10.66 -2.15
CA ILE A 12 0.67 -9.89 -3.32
C ILE A 12 -0.38 -10.66 -4.11
N ARG A 13 -0.19 -11.96 -4.36
CA ARG A 13 -1.20 -12.82 -4.99
C ARG A 13 -2.53 -12.79 -4.25
N LYS A 14 -2.52 -12.85 -2.91
CA LYS A 14 -3.73 -12.68 -2.09
C LYS A 14 -4.36 -11.29 -2.22
N SER A 15 -3.57 -10.27 -2.56
CA SER A 15 -4.01 -8.88 -2.66
C SER A 15 -4.62 -8.52 -4.02
N LEU A 16 -4.32 -9.27 -5.08
CA LEU A 16 -4.82 -9.02 -6.44
C LEU A 16 -6.36 -9.02 -6.48
N GLY A 17 -6.94 -8.19 -7.34
CA GLY A 17 -8.39 -8.06 -7.54
C GLY A 17 -8.94 -6.71 -7.06
N GLU A 18 -10.27 -6.61 -7.06
CA GLU A 18 -10.98 -5.40 -6.68
C GLU A 18 -11.45 -5.46 -5.22
N TRP A 19 -11.36 -4.33 -4.54
CA TRP A 19 -11.70 -4.16 -3.13
C TRP A 19 -12.54 -2.91 -2.94
N LYS A 20 -13.60 -3.01 -2.14
CA LYS A 20 -14.29 -1.86 -1.56
C LYS A 20 -13.64 -1.54 -0.22
N SER A 21 -13.16 -0.32 -0.06
CA SER A 21 -12.49 0.17 1.13
C SER A 21 -13.36 1.23 1.82
N ILE A 22 -13.41 1.18 3.15
CA ILE A 22 -13.87 2.27 3.99
C ILE A 22 -12.70 2.61 4.91
N ARG A 23 -12.25 3.86 4.87
CA ARG A 23 -11.10 4.36 5.63
C ARG A 23 -11.49 5.53 6.51
N SER A 24 -11.21 5.40 7.80
CA SER A 24 -11.29 6.46 8.79
C SER A 24 -9.90 6.99 9.08
N THR A 25 -9.73 8.30 9.10
CA THR A 25 -8.47 8.99 9.32
C THR A 25 -8.64 10.01 10.42
N HIS A 26 -7.81 9.91 11.45
CA HIS A 26 -7.79 10.82 12.58
C HIS A 26 -6.57 11.72 12.45
N SER A 27 -6.80 13.01 12.26
CA SER A 27 -5.75 14.04 12.30
C SER A 27 -5.62 14.54 13.74
N LEU A 28 -4.54 14.16 14.41
CA LEU A 28 -4.38 14.42 15.85
C LEU A 28 -4.10 15.89 16.14
N ALA A 29 -3.41 16.59 15.22
CA ALA A 29 -3.14 18.02 15.36
C ALA A 29 -4.41 18.86 15.32
N PHE A 30 -5.42 18.43 14.55
CA PHE A 30 -6.68 19.17 14.36
C PHE A 30 -7.86 18.56 15.13
N GLN A 31 -7.69 17.38 15.74
CA GLN A 31 -8.75 16.61 16.39
C GLN A 31 -9.92 16.29 15.44
N GLU A 32 -9.59 16.11 14.17
CA GLU A 32 -10.56 15.88 13.11
C GLU A 32 -10.60 14.42 12.69
N VAL A 33 -11.76 13.99 12.20
CA VAL A 33 -11.96 12.66 11.63
C VAL A 33 -12.52 12.80 10.22
N GLU A 34 -11.82 12.21 9.27
CA GLU A 34 -12.26 12.06 7.90
C GLU A 34 -12.62 10.59 7.65
N ASN A 35 -13.80 10.37 7.08
CA ASN A 35 -14.15 9.09 6.49
C ASN A 35 -14.13 9.19 4.98
N SER A 36 -13.64 8.14 4.34
CA SER A 36 -13.61 8.02 2.89
C SER A 36 -14.01 6.62 2.48
N SER A 37 -14.72 6.51 1.37
CA SER A 37 -15.00 5.23 0.73
C SER A 37 -14.26 5.17 -0.61
N SER A 38 -13.72 4.01 -0.95
CA SER A 38 -13.03 3.85 -2.23
C SER A 38 -13.21 2.47 -2.85
N ARG A 39 -13.08 2.41 -4.17
CA ARG A 39 -12.88 1.18 -4.93
C ARG A 39 -11.42 1.10 -5.32
N ILE A 40 -10.75 0.02 -4.95
CA ILE A 40 -9.33 -0.22 -5.19
C ILE A 40 -9.19 -1.43 -6.10
N LEU A 41 -8.43 -1.29 -7.18
CA LEU A 41 -8.08 -2.41 -8.06
C LEU A 41 -6.58 -2.65 -7.98
N ILE A 42 -6.18 -3.88 -7.65
CA ILE A 42 -4.79 -4.32 -7.60
C ILE A 42 -4.55 -5.33 -8.70
N GLN A 43 -3.58 -5.05 -9.57
CA GLN A 43 -3.25 -5.89 -10.71
C GLN A 43 -1.74 -6.12 -10.77
N GLU A 44 -1.35 -7.32 -11.16
CA GLU A 44 0.03 -7.61 -11.53
C GLU A 44 0.39 -6.91 -12.84
N LEU A 45 1.66 -6.50 -12.96
CA LEU A 45 2.22 -5.94 -14.18
C LEU A 45 3.36 -6.81 -14.66
N GLU A 46 3.45 -6.99 -15.98
CA GLU A 46 4.61 -7.63 -16.58
C GLU A 46 5.87 -6.78 -16.39
N ILE A 47 7.02 -7.44 -16.23
CA ILE A 47 8.30 -6.75 -16.02
C ILE A 47 8.75 -5.94 -17.24
N ASN A 48 8.28 -6.32 -18.44
CA ASN A 48 8.53 -5.62 -19.71
C ASN A 48 7.60 -4.40 -19.91
N ASN A 49 6.65 -4.15 -18.99
CA ASN A 49 5.74 -3.03 -19.09
C ASN A 49 6.54 -1.72 -19.07
N LYS A 50 6.28 -0.83 -20.03
CA LYS A 50 7.01 0.42 -20.19
C LYS A 50 7.15 1.23 -18.89
N ASN A 51 6.08 1.32 -18.10
CA ASN A 51 6.11 2.09 -16.85
C ASN A 51 6.91 1.38 -15.75
N VAL A 52 6.98 0.06 -15.78
CA VAL A 52 7.80 -0.75 -14.86
C VAL A 52 9.27 -0.58 -15.19
N VAL A 53 9.63 -0.68 -16.48
CA VAL A 53 11.00 -0.47 -16.97
C VAL A 53 11.48 0.94 -16.63
N GLU A 54 10.69 1.96 -16.93
CA GLU A 54 11.03 3.36 -16.62
C GLU A 54 11.22 3.60 -15.11
N LEU A 55 10.37 2.99 -14.27
CA LEU A 55 10.51 3.10 -12.82
C LEU A 55 11.76 2.35 -12.31
N LEU A 56 12.08 1.18 -12.87
CA LEU A 56 13.30 0.43 -12.54
C LEU A 56 14.55 1.26 -12.85
N GLU A 57 14.61 1.87 -14.04
CA GLU A 57 15.72 2.72 -14.47
C GLU A 57 15.91 3.92 -13.54
N LYS A 58 14.84 4.63 -13.20
CA LYS A 58 14.89 5.80 -12.30
C LYS A 58 15.22 5.43 -10.84
N SER A 59 14.95 4.20 -10.44
CA SER A 59 15.06 3.77 -9.05
C SER A 59 16.44 3.26 -8.62
N ASN A 60 17.41 3.20 -9.54
CA ASN A 60 18.75 2.62 -9.31
C ASN A 60 18.76 1.18 -8.74
N LEU A 61 17.63 0.45 -8.78
CA LEU A 61 17.57 -0.93 -8.30
C LEU A 61 18.30 -1.92 -9.23
N GLY A 62 18.46 -1.55 -10.51
CA GLY A 62 18.82 -2.47 -11.59
C GLY A 62 17.74 -3.52 -11.83
N PHE A 63 17.81 -4.22 -12.97
CA PHE A 63 16.92 -5.35 -13.22
C PHE A 63 17.32 -6.51 -12.31
N LYS A 64 16.38 -6.99 -11.48
CA LYS A 64 16.56 -8.20 -10.67
C LYS A 64 15.46 -9.21 -11.00
N PRO A 65 15.79 -10.50 -11.16
CA PRO A 65 14.81 -11.52 -11.57
C PRO A 65 13.67 -11.74 -10.55
N SER A 66 13.82 -11.27 -9.32
CA SER A 66 12.84 -11.42 -8.24
C SER A 66 11.90 -10.22 -8.04
N VAL A 67 11.95 -9.21 -8.91
CA VAL A 67 11.07 -8.03 -8.77
C VAL A 67 9.63 -8.41 -9.09
N ILE A 68 8.72 -8.03 -8.19
CA ILE A 68 7.27 -8.18 -8.38
C ILE A 68 6.70 -6.79 -8.63
N ALA A 69 6.05 -6.61 -9.78
CA ALA A 69 5.44 -5.35 -10.16
C ALA A 69 3.92 -5.44 -10.05
N ILE A 70 3.31 -4.47 -9.36
CA ILE A 70 1.86 -4.32 -9.33
C ILE A 70 1.45 -2.89 -9.61
N SER A 71 0.24 -2.72 -10.11
CA SER A 71 -0.46 -1.44 -10.10
C SER A 71 -1.60 -1.46 -9.09
N ILE A 72 -1.78 -0.32 -8.45
CA ILE A 72 -2.92 -0.06 -7.58
C ILE A 72 -3.60 1.19 -8.14
N SER A 73 -4.85 1.06 -8.55
CA SER A 73 -5.71 2.20 -8.90
C SER A 73 -6.83 2.32 -7.89
N TRP A 74 -7.28 3.54 -7.65
CA TRP A 74 -8.41 3.77 -6.76
C TRP A 74 -9.33 4.87 -7.28
N GLN A 75 -10.59 4.78 -6.86
CA GLN A 75 -11.59 5.83 -6.99
C GLN A 75 -12.15 6.08 -5.59
N ALA A 76 -11.95 7.27 -5.04
CA ALA A 76 -12.32 7.62 -3.68
C ALA A 76 -13.36 8.74 -3.66
N ILE A 77 -14.21 8.70 -2.63
CA ILE A 77 -15.17 9.75 -2.27
C ILE A 77 -14.93 10.05 -0.79
N SER A 78 -14.70 11.32 -0.46
CA SER A 78 -14.54 11.79 0.92
C SER A 78 -15.86 12.33 1.46
N ASP A 79 -16.13 12.09 2.74
CA ASP A 79 -17.30 12.64 3.44
C ASP A 79 -17.17 14.15 3.69
N TRP A 80 -15.97 14.73 3.52
CA TRP A 80 -15.74 16.17 3.65
C TRP A 80 -16.08 16.96 2.38
N GLU A 81 -16.13 16.31 1.22
CA GLU A 81 -16.48 16.97 -0.03
C GLU A 81 -18.00 17.04 -0.22
N MET A 82 -18.56 18.26 -0.13
CA MET A 82 -20.00 18.51 -0.32
C MET A 82 -20.53 18.04 -1.68
N ASP A 83 -19.69 18.07 -2.72
CA ASP A 83 -20.07 17.70 -4.09
C ASP A 83 -19.83 16.22 -4.43
N GLN A 84 -19.40 15.39 -3.46
CA GLN A 84 -19.05 13.97 -3.66
C GLN A 84 -18.14 13.74 -4.88
N LYS A 85 -17.15 14.61 -5.05
CA LYS A 85 -16.25 14.52 -6.19
C LYS A 85 -15.45 13.21 -6.08
N ILE A 86 -15.35 12.51 -7.21
CA ILE A 86 -14.65 11.23 -7.26
C ILE A 86 -13.18 11.50 -7.59
N GLU A 87 -12.32 11.35 -6.60
CA GLU A 87 -10.88 11.37 -6.80
C GLU A 87 -10.40 10.05 -7.40
N LYS A 88 -9.60 10.11 -8.46
CA LYS A 88 -9.07 8.91 -9.14
C LYS A 88 -7.57 9.05 -9.35
N ASP A 89 -6.82 8.05 -8.93
CA ASP A 89 -5.38 7.99 -9.21
C ASP A 89 -4.90 6.52 -9.32
N LYS A 90 -3.65 6.36 -9.74
CA LYS A 90 -2.98 5.08 -9.94
C LYS A 90 -1.51 5.19 -9.58
N THR A 91 -1.01 4.19 -8.85
CA THR A 91 0.41 4.02 -8.54
C THR A 91 0.91 2.65 -9.00
N ILE A 92 2.22 2.55 -9.19
CA ILE A 92 2.94 1.31 -9.45
C ILE A 92 3.87 1.04 -8.27
N LEU A 93 3.83 -0.19 -7.77
CA LEU A 93 4.72 -0.70 -6.74
C LEU A 93 5.66 -1.75 -7.34
N LEU A 94 6.96 -1.60 -7.10
CA LEU A 94 7.97 -2.60 -7.39
C LEU A 94 8.52 -3.17 -6.09
N PHE A 95 8.15 -4.40 -5.77
CA PHE A 95 8.73 -5.11 -4.63
C PHE A 95 10.02 -5.80 -5.08
N SER A 96 11.13 -5.46 -4.41
CA SER A 96 12.44 -6.08 -4.58
C SER A 96 12.81 -6.83 -3.28
N PRO A 97 12.58 -8.15 -3.23
CA PRO A 97 13.00 -8.98 -2.10
C PRO A 97 14.51 -8.88 -1.86
N LYS A 98 14.89 -8.66 -0.59
CA LYS A 98 16.29 -8.77 -0.13
C LYS A 98 16.53 -10.05 0.67
N ASP A 99 15.48 -10.62 1.23
CA ASP A 99 15.47 -11.83 2.06
C ASP A 99 14.09 -12.51 1.94
N LYS A 100 13.87 -13.63 2.65
CA LYS A 100 12.64 -14.42 2.63
C LYS A 100 11.38 -13.61 2.95
N ASN A 101 11.47 -12.67 3.90
CA ASN A 101 10.31 -11.93 4.42
C ASN A 101 10.51 -10.40 4.42
N LYS A 102 11.60 -9.87 3.88
CA LYS A 102 11.87 -8.42 3.87
C LYS A 102 12.52 -7.96 2.57
N GLY A 103 12.38 -6.69 2.28
CA GLY A 103 12.97 -6.09 1.10
C GLY A 103 12.63 -4.61 0.98
N ILE A 104 12.71 -4.13 -0.25
CA ILE A 104 12.37 -2.75 -0.60
C ILE A 104 11.14 -2.75 -1.48
N VAL A 105 10.25 -1.78 -1.29
CA VAL A 105 9.19 -1.46 -2.24
C VAL A 105 9.39 -0.06 -2.76
N ILE A 106 9.34 0.10 -4.08
CA ILE A 106 9.47 1.38 -4.76
C ILE A 106 8.15 1.81 -5.33
N ARG A 107 7.81 3.07 -5.09
CA ARG A 107 6.62 3.74 -5.57
C ARG A 107 6.99 4.76 -6.65
N ASN A 108 6.26 4.79 -7.76
CA ASN A 108 6.43 5.85 -8.76
C ASN A 108 5.99 7.24 -8.25
N LYS A 109 5.10 7.28 -7.25
CA LYS A 109 4.65 8.48 -6.54
C LYS A 109 4.45 8.12 -5.07
N GLY A 110 5.00 8.90 -4.14
CA GLY A 110 4.70 8.76 -2.72
C GLY A 110 3.26 9.19 -2.39
N TYR A 111 2.74 8.80 -1.22
CA TYR A 111 1.42 9.24 -0.77
C TYR A 111 1.39 10.73 -0.37
N SER A 112 2.49 11.23 0.19
CA SER A 112 2.61 12.63 0.65
C SER A 112 3.51 13.48 -0.23
N GLU A 113 4.47 12.87 -0.93
CA GLU A 113 5.42 13.55 -1.81
C GLU A 113 5.39 12.93 -3.21
N SER A 114 5.23 13.75 -4.25
CA SER A 114 5.18 13.34 -5.66
C SER A 114 6.57 12.98 -6.23
N VAL A 115 7.36 12.24 -5.45
CA VAL A 115 8.70 11.77 -5.81
C VAL A 115 8.72 10.24 -5.79
N ILE A 116 9.69 9.63 -6.48
CA ILE A 116 9.95 8.20 -6.32
C ILE A 116 10.42 7.96 -4.89
N VAL A 117 9.72 7.08 -4.19
CA VAL A 117 10.02 6.80 -2.79
C VAL A 117 10.32 5.32 -2.60
N SER A 118 11.45 5.05 -1.96
CA SER A 118 11.85 3.73 -1.51
C SER A 118 11.36 3.51 -0.08
N SER A 119 10.73 2.37 0.17
CA SER A 119 10.24 1.98 1.49
C SER A 119 10.79 0.60 1.84
N GLU A 120 11.03 0.36 3.11
CA GLU A 120 11.32 -0.98 3.61
C GLU A 120 10.01 -1.72 3.82
N TYR A 121 9.97 -3.01 3.50
CA TYR A 121 8.86 -3.87 3.86
C TYR A 121 9.32 -5.10 4.65
N LEU A 122 8.43 -5.61 5.49
CA LEU A 122 8.60 -6.81 6.30
C LEU A 122 7.27 -7.59 6.40
N ILE A 123 7.31 -8.88 6.10
CA ILE A 123 6.27 -9.85 6.49
C ILE A 123 6.59 -10.34 7.91
N ASP A 124 5.70 -10.05 8.86
CA ASP A 124 5.88 -10.39 10.28
C ASP A 124 5.46 -11.83 10.63
N GLY A 125 5.63 -12.23 11.90
CA GLY A 125 5.25 -13.54 12.44
C GLY A 125 3.78 -13.96 12.24
N ASN A 126 2.93 -12.97 11.99
CA ASN A 126 1.50 -13.13 11.76
C ASN A 126 1.13 -13.05 10.28
N ASN A 127 2.11 -13.05 9.38
CA ASN A 127 1.94 -12.93 7.93
C ASN A 127 1.32 -11.58 7.50
N ASN A 128 1.50 -10.51 8.29
CA ASN A 128 1.09 -9.17 7.88
C ASN A 128 2.22 -8.46 7.14
N LEU A 129 1.86 -7.68 6.13
CA LEU A 129 2.80 -6.81 5.42
C LEU A 129 2.92 -5.49 6.16
N ASN A 130 4.11 -5.21 6.67
CA ASN A 130 4.47 -3.93 7.26
C ASN A 130 5.33 -3.16 6.25
N ILE A 131 5.01 -1.90 6.00
CA ILE A 131 5.77 -1.02 5.11
C ILE A 131 6.15 0.23 5.87
N LYS A 132 7.43 0.59 5.86
CA LYS A 132 7.93 1.82 6.46
C LYS A 132 8.57 2.70 5.39
N THR A 133 8.11 3.93 5.36
CA THR A 133 8.58 4.96 4.44
C THR A 133 9.10 6.14 5.25
N VAL A 134 10.34 6.55 4.99
CA VAL A 134 10.94 7.75 5.61
C VAL A 134 10.98 8.83 4.54
N TYR A 135 10.24 9.92 4.79
CA TYR A 135 10.24 11.14 3.97
C TYR A 135 11.19 12.17 4.56
N SER A 136 11.27 13.34 3.92
CA SER A 136 12.09 14.47 4.37
C SER A 136 11.79 14.91 5.81
N THR A 137 10.51 14.96 6.18
CA THR A 137 10.02 15.51 7.46
C THR A 137 9.13 14.55 8.24
N THR A 138 8.72 13.43 7.63
CA THR A 138 7.77 12.50 8.22
C THR A 138 8.18 11.04 8.04
N ILE A 139 7.63 10.18 8.88
CA ILE A 139 7.71 8.73 8.74
C ILE A 139 6.28 8.23 8.56
N SER A 140 6.05 7.41 7.53
CA SER A 140 4.81 6.66 7.35
C SER A 140 5.05 5.19 7.62
N GLU A 141 4.21 4.60 8.47
CA GLU A 141 4.21 3.18 8.78
C GLU A 141 2.84 2.61 8.41
N GLU A 142 2.80 1.61 7.55
CA GLU A 142 1.57 0.90 7.16
C GLU A 142 1.65 -0.57 7.55
N ARG A 143 0.52 -1.15 7.95
CA ARG A 143 0.37 -2.58 8.18
C ARG A 143 -0.90 -3.10 7.50
N ILE A 144 -0.77 -4.13 6.67
CA ILE A 144 -1.88 -4.77 5.97
C ILE A 144 -2.02 -6.21 6.47
N CYS A 145 -3.20 -6.54 6.97
CA CYS A 145 -3.53 -7.82 7.60
C CYS A 145 -4.72 -8.46 6.89
N PHE A 146 -4.60 -9.71 6.47
CA PHE A 146 -5.76 -10.48 5.99
C PHE A 146 -6.52 -11.08 7.16
N LEU A 147 -7.78 -10.69 7.35
CA LEU A 147 -8.68 -11.26 8.36
C LEU A 147 -9.37 -12.53 7.83
N SER A 148 -9.55 -12.61 6.51
CA SER A 148 -9.99 -13.79 5.77
C SER A 148 -9.47 -13.74 4.34
N THR A 149 -9.90 -14.66 3.46
CA THR A 149 -9.57 -14.64 2.02
C THR A 149 -10.07 -13.38 1.30
N HIS A 150 -11.19 -12.81 1.78
CA HIS A 150 -11.91 -11.71 1.13
C HIS A 150 -12.01 -10.45 1.99
N ILE A 151 -11.39 -10.44 3.17
CA ILE A 151 -11.43 -9.30 4.09
C ILE A 151 -10.00 -9.02 4.55
N ARG A 152 -9.57 -7.77 4.41
CA ARG A 152 -8.31 -7.29 4.96
C ARG A 152 -8.49 -5.94 5.66
N SER A 153 -7.63 -5.69 6.63
CA SER A 153 -7.52 -4.40 7.29
C SER A 153 -6.17 -3.79 6.97
N ARG A 154 -6.16 -2.47 6.78
CA ARG A 154 -4.94 -1.68 6.64
C ARG A 154 -4.93 -0.61 7.72
N PHE A 155 -3.82 -0.54 8.44
CA PHE A 155 -3.56 0.46 9.46
C PHE A 155 -2.42 1.33 8.99
N SER A 156 -2.48 2.63 9.24
CA SER A 156 -1.35 3.52 8.98
C SER A 156 -1.16 4.55 10.08
N VAL A 157 0.09 4.96 10.25
CA VAL A 157 0.50 6.01 11.18
C VAL A 157 1.48 6.91 10.45
N ILE A 158 1.26 8.23 10.53
CA ILE A 158 2.21 9.24 10.08
C ILE A 158 2.76 9.96 11.30
N ARG A 159 4.09 10.03 11.39
CA ARG A 159 4.82 10.68 12.48
C ARG A 159 5.70 11.79 11.94
N ASN A 160 5.91 12.82 12.73
CA ASN A 160 6.98 13.77 12.49
C ASN A 160 8.34 13.07 12.69
N LEU A 161 9.28 13.27 11.77
CA LEU A 161 10.60 12.60 11.80
C LEU A 161 11.49 13.10 12.96
N GLU A 162 11.44 14.40 13.28
CA GLU A 162 12.34 15.03 14.25
C GLU A 162 11.96 14.67 15.69
N ASN A 163 10.67 14.74 16.02
CA ASN A 163 10.18 14.59 17.39
C ASN A 163 9.31 13.34 17.62
N ASN A 164 9.10 12.51 16.59
CA ASN A 164 8.33 11.26 16.63
C ASN A 164 6.85 11.41 17.04
N THR A 165 6.32 12.65 17.06
CA THR A 165 4.92 12.94 17.37
C THR A 165 4.03 12.33 16.31
N VAL A 166 2.93 11.68 16.74
CA VAL A 166 1.93 11.14 15.81
C VAL A 166 1.10 12.29 15.26
N ILE A 167 1.13 12.46 13.94
CA ILE A 167 0.38 13.49 13.22
C ILE A 167 -1.00 12.93 12.85
N GLN A 168 -1.00 11.70 12.32
CA GLN A 168 -2.20 11.10 11.76
C GLN A 168 -2.20 9.58 11.99
N THR A 169 -3.38 9.03 12.20
CA THR A 169 -3.61 7.58 12.15
C THR A 169 -4.78 7.27 11.24
N SER A 170 -4.73 6.13 10.54
CA SER A 170 -5.86 5.67 9.74
C SER A 170 -6.09 4.18 9.92
N HIS A 171 -7.36 3.79 9.81
CA HIS A 171 -7.79 2.40 9.67
C HIS A 171 -8.68 2.27 8.45
N ALA A 172 -8.39 1.29 7.60
CA ALA A 172 -9.22 0.92 6.48
C ALA A 172 -9.66 -0.54 6.59
N SER A 173 -10.95 -0.77 6.42
CA SER A 173 -11.53 -2.10 6.20
C SER A 173 -11.79 -2.30 4.72
N GLU A 174 -11.25 -3.37 4.15
CA GLU A 174 -11.27 -3.61 2.72
C GLU A 174 -11.87 -4.99 2.44
N ILE A 175 -13.00 -4.99 1.74
CA ILE A 175 -13.78 -6.18 1.38
C ILE A 175 -13.63 -6.42 -0.11
N ARG A 176 -13.22 -7.62 -0.49
CA ARG A 176 -13.07 -7.99 -1.90
C ARG A 176 -14.41 -7.89 -2.60
N ASN A 177 -14.43 -7.32 -3.81
CA ASN A 177 -15.60 -7.40 -4.67
C ASN A 177 -15.72 -8.83 -5.22
N ILE A 178 -16.77 -9.55 -4.83
CA ILE A 178 -17.01 -10.96 -5.21
C ILE A 178 -17.87 -11.04 -6.48
N SER A 179 -18.43 -9.93 -6.98
CA SER A 179 -19.23 -9.97 -8.22
C SER A 179 -18.42 -10.34 -9.47
N THR A 180 -17.09 -10.26 -9.40
CA THR A 180 -16.13 -10.74 -10.41
C THR A 180 -15.71 -12.20 -10.22
N LEU A 181 -16.26 -12.90 -9.22
CA LEU A 181 -16.03 -14.32 -8.93
C LEU A 181 -17.27 -15.19 -9.26
N ARG A 182 -18.19 -14.71 -10.11
CA ARG A 182 -19.22 -15.60 -10.68
C ARG A 182 -18.54 -16.50 -11.72
N ASP A 183 -18.75 -17.79 -11.54
CA ASP A 183 -18.22 -18.92 -12.30
C ASP A 183 -18.24 -18.74 -13.83
#